data_AF-A0A5A7NC59-F1
#
_entry.id   AF-A0A5A7NC59-F1
#
_cell.length_a   1.000
_cell.length_b   1.000
_cell.length_c   1.000
_cell.angle_alpha   90.00
_cell.angle_beta   90.00
_cell.angle_gamma   90.00
#
_symmetry.space_group_name_H-M   'P 1'
#
loop_
_entity.id
_entity.type
_entity.pdbx_description
1 polymer ?
#
loop_
_entity_poly.entity_id
_entity_poly.type
_entity_poly.pdbx_seq_one_letter_code
_entity_poly.pdbx_strand_id
1 'polypeptide(L)' 'MVAPVTIGAGAIIGAGSTLSGDVEADDLALTRAERQTRPGWAKKFRAAKQRKK' A
#
# COMPACT_ATOMS: atom_id res chain seq x y z
N MET A 1 4.60 -4.28 2.52
CA MET A 1 4.12 -5.58 3.04
C MET A 1 3.88 -5.46 4.53
N VAL A 2 2.86 -6.13 5.07
CA VAL A 2 2.50 -6.13 6.50
C VAL A 2 2.41 -7.58 6.95
N ALA A 3 3.18 -7.97 7.98
CA ALA A 3 3.18 -9.33 8.49
C ALA A 3 1.90 -9.67 9.28
N PRO A 4 1.53 -10.96 9.40
CA PRO A 4 2.15 -12.13 8.76
C PRO A 4 1.70 -12.33 7.31
N VAL A 5 2.62 -12.71 6.42
CA VAL A 5 2.36 -13.07 5.00
C VAL A 5 3.33 -14.16 4.54
N THR A 6 2.85 -15.06 3.68
CA THR A 6 3.60 -16.12 3.01
C THR A 6 3.70 -15.80 1.52
N ILE A 7 4.90 -15.97 0.94
CA ILE A 7 5.15 -15.73 -0.48
C ILE A 7 5.65 -17.04 -1.09
N GLY A 8 4.90 -17.58 -2.04
CA GLY A 8 5.29 -18.76 -2.80
C GLY A 8 6.51 -18.53 -3.69
N ALA A 9 7.21 -19.61 -4.02
CA ALA A 9 8.37 -19.55 -4.91
C ALA A 9 7.96 -18.99 -6.29
N GLY A 10 8.82 -18.16 -6.90
CA GLY A 10 8.55 -17.61 -8.22
C GLY A 10 7.53 -16.46 -8.28
N ALA A 11 6.87 -16.12 -7.17
CA ALA A 11 5.94 -15.00 -7.11
C ALA A 11 6.61 -13.66 -7.46
N ILE A 12 5.90 -12.83 -8.21
CA ILE A 12 6.33 -11.49 -8.63
C ILE A 12 5.46 -10.44 -7.92
N ILE A 13 6.10 -9.50 -7.23
CA ILE A 13 5.40 -8.41 -6.52
C ILE A 13 5.66 -7.09 -7.23
N GLY A 14 4.59 -6.39 -7.60
CA GLY A 14 4.72 -5.07 -8.23
C GLY A 14 5.26 -4.01 -7.27
N ALA A 15 6.18 -3.18 -7.76
CA ALA A 15 6.81 -2.11 -6.98
C ALA A 15 5.78 -1.16 -6.35
N GLY A 16 5.96 -0.84 -5.06
CA GLY A 16 5.05 0.03 -4.30
C GLY A 16 3.80 -0.67 -3.75
N SER A 17 3.65 -1.98 -3.96
CA SER A 17 2.54 -2.74 -3.41
C SER A 17 2.66 -2.94 -1.89
N THR A 18 1.54 -2.78 -1.17
CA THR A 18 1.42 -3.14 0.24
C THR A 18 0.45 -4.29 0.39
N LEU A 19 1.01 -5.50 0.45
CA LEU A 19 0.26 -6.75 0.65
C LEU A 19 0.05 -7.03 2.14
N SER A 20 -1.14 -7.52 2.48
CA SER A 20 -1.56 -7.96 3.82
C SER A 20 -2.14 -9.38 3.81
N GLY A 21 -1.92 -10.13 2.74
CA GLY A 21 -2.36 -11.51 2.57
C GLY A 21 -1.32 -12.30 1.78
N ASP A 22 -1.48 -13.62 1.80
CA ASP A 22 -0.55 -14.56 1.17
C ASP A 22 -0.58 -14.46 -0.36
N VAL A 23 0.55 -14.83 -0.97
CA VAL A 23 0.73 -14.88 -2.43
C VAL A 23 1.19 -16.29 -2.79
N GLU A 24 0.48 -16.94 -3.71
CA GLU A 24 0.81 -18.29 -4.16
C GLU A 24 2.09 -18.31 -5.02
N ALA A 25 2.62 -19.50 -5.27
CA ALA A 25 3.80 -19.67 -6.14
C ALA A 25 3.50 -19.20 -7.57
N ASP A 26 4.48 -18.58 -8.22
CA ASP A 26 4.42 -18.03 -9.58
C ASP A 26 3.34 -16.95 -9.84
N ASP A 27 2.67 -16.44 -8.80
CA ASP A 27 1.63 -15.42 -8.91
C ASP A 27 2.20 -13.99 -9.07
N LEU A 28 1.48 -13.16 -9.81
CA LEU A 28 1.72 -11.71 -9.86
C LEU A 28 0.82 -10.98 -8.85
N ALA A 29 1.40 -10.57 -7.72
CA ALA A 29 0.71 -9.80 -6.70
C ALA A 29 0.87 -8.29 -6.91
N LEU A 30 -0.26 -7.62 -7.17
CA LEU A 30 -0.35 -6.18 -7.40
C LEU A 30 -1.44 -5.58 -6.52
N THR A 31 -1.09 -4.77 -5.54
CA THR A 31 -2.07 -3.89 -4.88
C THR A 31 -2.04 -2.53 -5.55
N ARG A 32 -2.93 -2.33 -6.51
CA ARG A 32 -3.22 -1.00 -7.07
C ARG A 32 -4.42 -0.43 -6.31
N ALA A 33 -4.19 0.54 -5.43
CA ALA A 33 -5.28 1.42 -5.02
C ALA A 33 -5.78 2.18 -6.26
N GLU A 34 -7.09 2.37 -6.40
CA GLU A 34 -7.63 3.27 -7.40
C GLU A 34 -6.92 4.64 -7.28
N ARG A 35 -6.52 5.24 -8.41
CA ARG A 35 -5.80 6.52 -8.39
C ARG A 35 -6.76 7.62 -7.90
N GLN A 36 -6.82 7.81 -6.58
CA GLN A 36 -7.59 8.87 -5.96
C GLN A 36 -6.73 10.12 -5.83
N THR A 37 -7.10 11.17 -6.55
CA THR A 37 -6.50 12.49 -6.39
C THR A 37 -7.36 13.29 -5.42
N ARG A 38 -6.81 13.71 -4.27
CA ARG A 38 -7.49 14.58 -3.30
C ARG A 38 -6.78 15.94 -3.26
N PRO A 39 -7.16 16.91 -4.12
CA PRO A 39 -6.52 18.22 -4.17
C PRO A 39 -6.53 18.92 -2.80
N GLY A 40 -5.38 19.45 -2.38
CA GLY A 40 -5.26 20.18 -1.12
C GLY A 40 -5.34 19.34 0.17
N TRP A 41 -5.55 18.02 0.09
CA TRP A 41 -5.68 17.15 1.27
C TRP A 41 -4.43 17.20 2.17
N ALA A 42 -3.23 17.16 1.58
CA ALA A 42 -1.97 17.22 2.33
C ALA A 42 -1.78 18.56 3.09
N LYS A 43 -2.31 19.67 2.57
CA LYS A 43 -2.28 20.98 3.25
C LYS A 43 -3.24 20.98 4.44
N LYS A 44 -4.45 20.45 4.26
CA LYS A 44 -5.46 20.29 5.33
C LYS A 44 -4.97 19.36 6.45
N PHE A 45 -4.38 18.23 6.10
CA PHE A 45 -3.83 17.27 7.07
C PHE A 45 -2.70 17.88 7.90
N ARG A 46 -1.75 18.59 7.26
CA ARG A 46 -0.66 19.28 7.96
C ARG A 46 -1.16 20.36 8.91
N ALA A 47 -2.13 21.19 8.47
CA ALA A 47 -2.73 22.23 9.32
C ALA A 47 -3.49 21.65 10.52
N ALA A 48 -4.20 20.53 10.33
CA ALA A 48 -4.90 19.83 11.41
C ALA A 48 -3.93 19.21 12.44
N LYS A 49 -2.80 18.66 11.97
CA LYS A 49 -1.77 18.05 12.85
C LYS A 49 -1.00 19.11 13.64
N GLN A 50 -0.80 20.30 13.08
CA GLN A 50 -0.17 21.44 13.76
C GLN A 50 -1.06 22.07 14.83
N ARG A 51 -2.39 22.11 14.65
CA ARG A 51 -3.35 22.59 15.67
C ARG A 51 -3.51 21.66 16.87
N LYS A 52 -2.96 20.45 16.80
CA LYS A 52 -3.06 19.41 17.84
C LYS A 52 -1.76 19.25 18.65
N LYS A 53 -0.77 20.11 18.39
CA LYS A 53 0.45 20.27 19.17
C LYS A 53 0.31 21.53 20.01
#